data_AF-A0A6G2VS26-F1
#
_entry.id   AF-A0A6G2VS26-F1
#
_cell.length_a   1.000
_cell.length_b   1.000
_cell.length_c   1.000
_cell.angle_alpha   90.00
_cell.angle_beta   90.00
_cell.angle_gamma   90.00
#
_symmetry.space_group_name_H-M   'P 1'
#
loop_
_entity.id
_entity.type
_entity.pdbx_description
1 polymer ?
#
loop_
_entity_poly.entity_id
_entity_poly.type
_entity_poly.pdbx_seq_one_letter_code
_entity_poly.pdbx_strand_id
1 'polypeptide(L)'
;MSAPPSTTTALDDAVRAPHPHEAPPPRRPAVGDGTRLMEQLVLALVCAAYAVGAAFDWGTSQIALVMGDFGLSAAAATAAVSCFLYARSRRVRFRSAWLLFALSSAMAALGNAIWGWYEVVLDRPVPSPSCADLFFLCFAPPAIVGLLVLAKRPVTRAGWICLGLDAWLIGGSLLTLSWSLALAQAARFDGSSVAHAALSLAYPLLDIALVSMVLALHFRRAPGNRTAVNTAIGALALTVMCDALFTSPLLHSNYRSGQLLDAGWFAGSLLLAYAPWAAPRRRGAQEARAADGHTRVVHEHV
;
A
#
# COMPACT_ATOMS: atom_id res chain seq x y z
N MET A 1 15.61 -42.68 81.62
CA MET A 1 14.99 -41.35 81.71
C MET A 1 14.34 -41.06 80.37
N SER A 2 13.02 -41.18 80.31
CA SER A 2 12.21 -40.99 79.10
C SER A 2 11.86 -39.51 78.97
N ALA A 3 12.10 -38.92 77.80
CA ALA A 3 11.71 -37.54 77.52
C ALA A 3 10.21 -37.46 77.14
N PRO A 4 9.45 -36.48 77.66
CA PRO A 4 8.09 -36.21 77.21
C PRO A 4 8.09 -35.27 75.98
N PRO A 5 7.03 -35.26 75.15
CA PRO A 5 6.90 -34.36 74.01
C PRO A 5 6.30 -33.00 74.44
N SER A 6 6.62 -31.93 73.72
CA SER A 6 6.01 -30.60 73.91
C SER A 6 5.88 -29.93 72.54
N THR A 7 4.69 -30.04 71.95
CA THR A 7 3.73 -28.93 71.71
C THR A 7 4.15 -27.89 70.67
N THR A 8 3.62 -28.13 69.47
CA THR A 8 3.35 -27.17 68.40
C THR A 8 2.75 -25.88 68.96
N THR A 9 3.43 -24.75 68.72
CA THR A 9 2.85 -23.41 68.92
C THR A 9 2.79 -22.74 67.56
N ALA A 10 1.57 -22.69 67.02
CA ALA A 10 1.22 -21.81 65.92
C ALA A 10 1.05 -20.40 66.48
N LEU A 11 1.63 -19.40 65.82
CA LEU A 11 1.13 -18.03 65.58
C LEU A 11 2.34 -17.11 65.31
N ASP A 12 2.53 -16.74 64.05
CA ASP A 12 2.90 -15.37 63.65
C ASP A 12 2.77 -15.19 62.13
N ASP A 13 1.58 -15.50 61.60
CA ASP A 13 1.14 -14.94 60.32
C ASP A 13 0.39 -13.64 60.61
N ALA A 14 1.17 -12.60 60.94
CA ALA A 14 0.66 -11.24 61.03
C ALA A 14 0.26 -10.78 59.62
N VAL A 15 -1.05 -10.90 59.37
CA VAL A 15 -1.80 -10.45 58.21
C VAL A 15 -1.35 -9.06 57.77
N ARG A 16 -0.64 -9.00 56.64
CA ARG A 16 -0.36 -7.76 55.90
C ARG A 16 -1.70 -7.22 55.38
N ALA A 17 -2.17 -6.12 55.96
CA ALA A 17 -3.39 -5.44 55.51
C ALA A 17 -3.32 -5.14 53.99
N PRO A 18 -4.37 -5.40 53.20
CA PRO A 18 -4.37 -5.04 51.79
C PRO A 18 -4.40 -3.52 51.65
N HIS A 19 -3.42 -2.96 50.92
CA HIS A 19 -3.47 -1.57 50.49
C HIS A 19 -4.78 -1.34 49.69
N PRO A 20 -5.52 -0.25 49.92
CA PRO A 20 -6.68 0.07 49.10
C PRO A 20 -6.24 0.21 47.65
N HIS A 21 -6.81 -0.63 46.78
CA HIS A 21 -6.65 -0.54 45.33
C HIS A 21 -7.19 0.82 44.88
N GLU A 22 -6.29 1.78 44.66
CA GLU A 22 -6.61 3.01 43.95
C GLU A 22 -7.19 2.62 42.58
N ALA A 23 -8.43 3.01 42.32
CA ALA A 23 -9.08 2.77 41.04
C ALA A 23 -8.22 3.41 39.94
N PRO A 24 -7.88 2.69 38.84
CA PRO A 24 -7.08 3.28 37.78
C PRO A 24 -7.78 4.54 37.26
N PRO A 25 -7.06 5.65 37.07
CA PRO A 25 -7.67 6.90 36.63
C PRO A 25 -8.42 6.68 35.31
N PRO A 26 -9.57 7.36 35.10
CA PRO A 26 -10.33 7.21 33.87
C PRO A 26 -9.43 7.50 32.67
N ARG A 27 -9.35 6.53 31.74
CA ARG A 27 -8.62 6.67 30.48
C ARG A 27 -9.16 7.91 29.77
N ARG A 28 -8.37 8.99 29.73
CA ARG A 28 -8.68 10.15 28.91
C ARG A 28 -8.88 9.67 27.47
N PRO A 29 -9.97 10.05 26.77
CA PRO A 29 -10.15 9.69 25.37
C PRO A 29 -8.92 10.14 24.59
N ALA A 30 -8.35 9.20 23.83
CA ALA A 30 -7.12 9.40 23.09
C ALA A 30 -7.34 10.51 22.05
N VAL A 31 -6.79 11.70 22.30
CA VAL A 31 -6.78 12.84 21.35
C VAL A 31 -6.25 12.44 19.96
N GLY A 32 -5.55 11.30 19.84
CA GLY A 32 -5.08 10.73 18.57
C GLY A 32 -6.05 9.83 17.80
N ASP A 33 -7.15 9.34 18.38
CA ASP A 33 -8.14 8.54 17.65
C ASP A 33 -9.10 9.42 16.85
N GLY A 34 -9.46 10.60 17.38
CA GLY A 34 -10.33 11.56 16.70
C GLY A 34 -9.71 12.12 15.41
N THR A 35 -8.41 12.43 15.42
CA THR A 35 -7.71 12.92 14.22
C THR A 35 -7.63 11.85 13.13
N ARG A 36 -7.43 10.58 13.48
CA ARG A 36 -7.38 9.48 12.50
C ARG A 36 -8.74 9.17 11.90
N LEU A 37 -9.79 9.17 12.72
CA LEU A 37 -11.14 9.02 12.22
C LEU A 37 -11.47 10.16 11.24
N MET A 38 -11.09 11.39 11.58
CA MET A 38 -11.23 12.53 10.68
C MET A 38 -10.47 12.33 9.36
N GLU A 39 -9.19 11.92 9.40
CA GLU A 39 -8.39 11.62 8.20
C GLU A 39 -9.05 10.53 7.33
N GLN A 40 -9.56 9.47 7.94
CA GLN A 40 -10.26 8.39 7.23
C GLN A 40 -11.60 8.84 6.64
N LEU A 41 -12.36 9.68 7.36
CA LEU A 41 -13.62 10.24 6.87
C LEU A 41 -13.38 11.21 5.73
N VAL A 42 -12.34 12.05 5.81
CA VAL A 42 -11.94 12.95 4.71
C VAL A 42 -11.52 12.13 3.49
N LEU A 43 -10.70 11.09 3.69
CA LEU A 43 -10.30 10.19 2.61
C LEU A 43 -11.53 9.52 1.95
N ALA A 44 -12.42 8.96 2.75
CA ALA A 44 -13.64 8.32 2.27
C ALA A 44 -14.55 9.32 1.54
N LEU A 45 -14.69 10.54 2.06
CA LEU A 45 -15.48 11.61 1.45
C LEU A 45 -14.90 12.04 0.11
N VAL A 46 -13.58 12.19 0.00
CA VAL A 46 -12.90 12.56 -1.25
C VAL A 46 -13.05 11.45 -2.29
N CYS A 47 -12.87 10.19 -1.92
CA CYS A 47 -13.11 9.05 -2.81
C CYS A 47 -14.58 8.96 -3.23
N ALA A 48 -15.52 9.17 -2.30
CA ALA A 48 -16.95 9.14 -2.58
C ALA A 48 -17.36 10.31 -3.50
N ALA A 49 -16.83 11.51 -3.28
CA ALA A 49 -17.08 12.66 -4.14
C ALA A 49 -16.58 12.41 -5.57
N TYR A 50 -15.39 11.81 -5.71
CA TYR A 50 -14.87 11.42 -7.02
C TYR A 50 -15.76 10.36 -7.69
N ALA A 51 -16.15 9.32 -6.94
CA ALA A 51 -17.02 8.26 -7.45
C ALA A 51 -18.41 8.77 -7.86
N VAL A 52 -18.97 9.72 -7.11
CA VAL A 52 -20.23 10.40 -7.46
C VAL A 52 -20.04 11.23 -8.72
N GLY A 53 -18.96 12.02 -8.82
CA GLY A 53 -18.64 12.77 -10.03
C GLY A 53 -18.58 11.87 -11.27
N ALA A 54 -17.87 10.75 -11.15
CA ALA A 54 -17.75 9.74 -12.20
C ALA A 54 -19.09 9.05 -12.55
N ALA A 55 -19.94 8.77 -11.56
CA ALA A 55 -21.26 8.17 -11.77
C ALA A 55 -22.27 9.11 -12.47
N PHE A 56 -22.04 10.42 -12.38
CA PHE A 56 -22.85 11.46 -13.05
C PHE A 56 -22.13 12.07 -14.27
N ASP A 57 -21.14 11.37 -14.84
CA ASP A 57 -20.37 11.78 -16.01
C ASP A 57 -19.72 13.18 -15.90
N TRP A 58 -19.48 13.64 -14.66
CA TRP A 58 -18.91 14.94 -14.31
C TRP A 58 -19.65 16.16 -14.90
N GLY A 59 -20.89 15.97 -15.38
CA GLY A 59 -21.72 16.99 -16.01
C GLY A 59 -21.31 17.38 -17.44
N THR A 60 -20.02 17.38 -17.77
CA THR A 60 -19.51 17.64 -19.13
C THR A 60 -18.36 16.71 -19.48
N SER A 61 -18.22 16.38 -20.77
CA SER A 61 -17.15 15.51 -21.26
C SER A 61 -15.75 16.06 -20.97
N GLN A 62 -15.57 17.38 -21.02
CA GLN A 62 -14.28 18.03 -20.73
C GLN A 62 -13.87 17.84 -19.27
N ILE A 63 -14.80 17.97 -18.31
CA ILE A 63 -14.51 17.73 -16.90
C ILE A 63 -14.22 16.24 -16.66
N ALA A 64 -14.93 15.34 -17.34
CA ALA A 64 -14.67 13.91 -17.26
C ALA A 64 -13.24 13.55 -17.72
N LEU A 65 -12.78 14.08 -18.86
CA LEU A 65 -11.41 13.89 -19.34
C LEU A 65 -10.38 14.46 -18.36
N VAL A 66 -10.58 15.70 -17.90
CA VAL A 66 -9.66 16.34 -16.95
C VAL A 66 -9.57 15.57 -15.64
N MET A 67 -10.69 15.08 -15.11
CA MET A 67 -10.70 14.30 -13.87
C MET A 67 -10.13 12.91 -14.08
N GLY A 68 -10.48 12.24 -15.17
CA GLY A 68 -9.97 10.92 -15.54
C GLY A 68 -8.46 10.90 -15.72
N ASP A 69 -7.88 11.96 -16.28
CA ASP A 69 -6.44 11.98 -16.56
C ASP A 69 -5.64 12.75 -15.50
N PHE A 70 -5.91 14.05 -15.35
CA PHE A 70 -5.18 14.90 -14.41
C PHE A 70 -5.57 14.63 -12.97
N GLY A 71 -6.83 14.26 -12.71
CA GLY A 71 -7.27 13.84 -11.37
C GLY A 71 -6.56 12.57 -10.91
N LEU A 72 -6.42 11.57 -11.78
CA LEU A 72 -5.63 10.36 -11.49
C LEU A 72 -4.15 10.67 -11.35
N SER A 73 -3.59 11.51 -12.23
CA SER A 73 -2.21 11.95 -12.14
C SER A 73 -1.92 12.62 -10.80
N ALA A 74 -2.80 13.52 -10.35
CA ALA A 74 -2.68 14.20 -9.06
C ALA A 74 -2.79 13.23 -7.86
N ALA A 75 -3.70 12.25 -7.92
CA ALA A 75 -3.84 11.24 -6.87
C ALA A 75 -2.59 10.36 -6.78
N ALA A 76 -2.07 9.90 -7.91
CA ALA A 76 -0.84 9.12 -7.99
C ALA A 76 0.38 9.92 -7.54
N ALA A 77 0.48 11.21 -7.92
CA ALA A 77 1.54 12.10 -7.45
C ALA A 77 1.47 12.32 -5.93
N THR A 78 0.25 12.43 -5.37
CA THR A 78 0.03 12.53 -3.92
C THR A 78 0.53 11.26 -3.20
N ALA A 79 0.25 10.08 -3.77
CA ALA A 79 0.79 8.82 -3.26
C ALA A 79 2.33 8.79 -3.31
N ALA A 80 2.92 9.21 -4.44
CA ALA A 80 4.36 9.26 -4.62
C ALA A 80 5.04 10.15 -3.58
N VAL A 81 4.55 11.39 -3.43
CA VAL A 81 5.07 12.37 -2.47
C VAL A 81 4.88 11.86 -1.04
N SER A 82 3.71 11.32 -0.70
CA SER A 82 3.45 10.80 0.65
C SER A 82 4.38 9.65 1.03
N CYS A 83 4.53 8.65 0.15
CA CYS A 83 5.45 7.53 0.37
C CYS A 83 6.91 8.00 0.47
N PHE A 84 7.33 8.98 -0.34
CA PHE A 84 8.67 9.54 -0.31
C PHE A 84 8.96 10.33 0.99
N LEU A 85 8.04 11.20 1.41
CA LEU A 85 8.14 11.96 2.65
C LEU A 85 8.18 11.04 3.86
N TYR A 86 7.35 9.98 3.86
CA TYR A 86 7.43 8.96 4.89
C TYR A 86 8.82 8.30 4.88
N ALA A 87 9.32 7.84 3.73
CA ALA A 87 10.64 7.20 3.63
C ALA A 87 11.81 8.06 4.13
N ARG A 88 11.73 9.40 4.03
CA ARG A 88 12.71 10.34 4.57
C ARG A 88 12.71 10.46 6.10
N SER A 89 11.65 10.00 6.77
CA SER A 89 11.53 10.11 8.22
C SER A 89 12.49 9.16 8.96
N ARG A 90 13.18 9.68 9.98
CA ARG A 90 14.29 8.98 10.66
C ARG A 90 13.91 7.66 11.33
N ARG A 91 12.63 7.43 11.66
CA ARG A 91 12.13 6.22 12.34
C ARG A 91 11.42 5.20 11.43
N VAL A 92 11.55 5.34 10.10
CA VAL A 92 10.86 4.43 9.17
C VAL A 92 11.45 3.03 9.14
N ARG A 93 10.56 2.05 9.30
CA ARG A 93 10.80 0.65 9.00
C ARG A 93 10.47 0.40 7.53
N PHE A 94 11.32 -0.36 6.83
CA PHE A 94 11.16 -0.72 5.40
C PHE A 94 11.25 0.47 4.41
N ARG A 95 12.22 1.38 4.62
CA ARG A 95 12.43 2.57 3.76
C ARG A 95 12.46 2.23 2.26
N SER A 96 13.15 1.17 1.88
CA SER A 96 13.26 0.76 0.47
C SER A 96 11.91 0.40 -0.15
N ALA A 97 11.00 -0.25 0.59
CA ALA A 97 9.66 -0.57 0.09
C ALA A 97 8.84 0.71 -0.19
N TRP A 98 8.91 1.69 0.73
CA TRP A 98 8.22 2.98 0.54
C TRP A 98 8.81 3.82 -0.60
N LEU A 99 10.12 3.77 -0.83
CA LEU A 99 10.74 4.40 -2.00
C LEU A 99 10.33 3.72 -3.31
N LEU A 100 10.19 2.39 -3.31
CA LEU A 100 9.71 1.65 -4.48
C LEU A 100 8.23 1.93 -4.78
N PHE A 101 7.38 2.04 -3.75
CA PHE A 101 6.01 2.51 -3.93
C PHE A 101 5.95 3.96 -4.42
N ALA A 102 6.82 4.84 -3.89
CA ALA A 102 6.90 6.22 -4.38
C ALA A 102 7.29 6.28 -5.86
N LEU A 103 8.29 5.48 -6.27
CA LEU A 103 8.71 5.38 -7.66
C LEU A 103 7.59 4.82 -8.55
N SER A 104 6.94 3.75 -8.10
CA SER A 104 5.79 3.15 -8.77
C SER A 104 4.70 4.22 -9.01
N SER A 105 4.22 4.88 -7.96
CA SER A 105 3.20 5.92 -8.07
C SER A 105 3.64 7.12 -8.92
N ALA A 106 4.93 7.46 -8.95
CA ALA A 106 5.45 8.50 -9.84
C ALA A 106 5.35 8.09 -11.32
N MET A 107 5.62 6.82 -11.64
CA MET A 107 5.42 6.31 -13.01
C MET A 107 3.93 6.37 -13.40
N ALA A 108 3.01 5.98 -12.50
CA ALA A 108 1.57 6.11 -12.75
C ALA A 108 1.14 7.57 -12.94
N ALA A 109 1.68 8.51 -12.15
CA ALA A 109 1.38 9.93 -12.30
C ALA A 109 1.83 10.47 -13.65
N LEU A 110 3.03 10.08 -14.12
CA LEU A 110 3.56 10.46 -15.42
C LEU A 110 2.77 9.85 -16.57
N GLY A 111 2.38 8.57 -16.46
CA GLY A 111 1.53 7.90 -17.44
C GLY A 111 0.20 8.63 -17.66
N ASN A 112 -0.52 8.92 -16.55
CA ASN A 112 -1.78 9.67 -16.59
C ASN A 112 -1.59 11.12 -17.07
N ALA A 113 -0.48 11.79 -16.72
CA ALA A 113 -0.20 13.14 -17.21
C ALA A 113 0.03 13.19 -18.72
N ILE A 114 0.73 12.18 -19.28
CA ILE A 114 0.92 12.06 -20.73
C ILE A 114 -0.42 11.74 -21.40
N TRP A 115 -1.22 10.85 -20.81
CA TRP A 115 -2.55 10.54 -21.32
C TRP A 115 -3.42 11.80 -21.41
N GLY A 116 -3.51 12.56 -20.32
CA GLY A 116 -4.25 13.83 -20.29
C GLY A 116 -3.68 14.90 -21.21
N TRP A 117 -2.37 14.90 -21.47
CA TRP A 117 -1.80 15.77 -22.49
C TRP A 117 -2.34 15.45 -23.89
N TYR A 118 -2.52 14.17 -24.22
CA TYR A 118 -3.11 13.77 -25.50
C TYR A 118 -4.60 14.08 -25.58
N GLU A 119 -5.38 13.67 -24.57
CA GLU A 119 -6.84 13.80 -24.63
C GLU A 119 -7.32 15.23 -24.36
N VAL A 120 -6.75 15.94 -23.39
CA VAL A 120 -7.23 17.27 -22.98
C VAL A 120 -6.56 18.40 -23.76
N VAL A 121 -5.24 18.32 -23.96
CA VAL A 121 -4.48 19.44 -24.58
C VAL A 121 -4.43 19.30 -26.09
N LEU A 122 -4.19 18.08 -26.57
CA LEU A 122 -4.03 17.81 -27.99
C LEU A 122 -5.35 17.41 -28.67
N ASP A 123 -6.40 17.10 -27.90
CA ASP A 123 -7.74 16.67 -28.35
C ASP A 123 -7.69 15.47 -29.32
N ARG A 124 -6.82 14.50 -29.02
CA ARG A 124 -6.62 13.27 -29.81
C ARG A 124 -6.56 12.06 -28.90
N PRO A 125 -7.07 10.90 -29.36
CA PRO A 125 -6.87 9.65 -28.64
C PRO A 125 -5.38 9.32 -28.55
N VAL A 126 -4.97 8.74 -27.42
CA VAL A 126 -3.59 8.29 -27.20
C VAL A 126 -3.21 7.25 -28.27
N PRO A 127 -2.13 7.46 -29.03
CA PRO A 127 -1.71 6.52 -30.06
C PRO A 127 -1.18 5.23 -29.41
N SER A 128 -1.67 4.05 -29.80
CA SER A 128 -1.09 2.78 -29.33
C SER A 128 -0.09 2.24 -30.35
N PRO A 129 1.21 2.05 -30.01
CA PRO A 129 1.86 2.24 -28.70
C PRO A 129 2.27 3.70 -28.38
N SER A 130 2.13 4.10 -27.12
CA SER A 130 2.48 5.44 -26.63
C SER A 130 3.60 5.43 -25.59
N CYS A 131 4.13 6.63 -25.29
CA CYS A 131 4.98 6.81 -24.10
C CYS A 131 4.24 6.57 -22.79
N ALA A 132 2.91 6.77 -22.73
CA ALA A 132 2.13 6.50 -21.52
C ALA A 132 2.16 5.00 -21.17
N ASP A 133 2.08 4.14 -22.19
CA ASP A 133 2.16 2.68 -22.02
C ASP A 133 3.48 2.24 -21.38
N LEU A 134 4.58 2.91 -21.73
CA LEU A 134 5.88 2.63 -21.12
C LEU A 134 5.86 2.95 -19.62
N PHE A 135 5.28 4.07 -19.22
CA PHE A 135 5.19 4.46 -17.81
C PHE A 135 4.26 3.54 -17.02
N PHE A 136 3.13 3.12 -17.59
CA PHE A 136 2.25 2.13 -16.96
C PHE A 136 2.91 0.75 -16.86
N LEU A 137 3.66 0.33 -17.87
CA LEU A 137 4.43 -0.91 -17.79
C LEU A 137 5.53 -0.83 -16.71
N CYS A 138 6.19 0.32 -16.59
CA CYS A 138 7.22 0.58 -15.57
C CYS A 138 6.65 0.81 -14.15
N PHE A 139 5.34 0.99 -13.99
CA PHE A 139 4.70 1.15 -12.68
C PHE A 139 4.76 -0.14 -11.86
N ALA A 140 4.51 -1.29 -12.48
CA ALA A 140 4.32 -2.54 -11.77
C ALA A 140 5.62 -3.19 -11.23
N PRO A 141 6.77 -3.19 -11.92
CA PRO A 141 7.99 -3.80 -11.37
C PRO A 141 8.41 -3.19 -10.03
N PRO A 142 8.46 -1.86 -9.85
CA PRO A 142 8.71 -1.26 -8.54
C PRO A 142 7.65 -1.62 -7.49
N ALA A 143 6.36 -1.72 -7.85
CA ALA A 143 5.31 -2.16 -6.93
C ALA A 143 5.53 -3.61 -6.45
N ILE A 144 5.82 -4.53 -7.38
CA ILE A 144 6.11 -5.94 -7.09
C ILE A 144 7.32 -6.07 -6.17
N VAL A 145 8.43 -5.38 -6.51
CA VAL A 145 9.64 -5.41 -5.68
C VAL A 145 9.36 -4.77 -4.31
N GLY A 146 8.58 -3.69 -4.26
CA GLY A 146 8.17 -3.04 -3.01
C GLY A 146 7.41 -4.00 -2.08
N LEU A 147 6.46 -4.77 -2.62
CA LEU A 147 5.73 -5.81 -1.90
C LEU A 147 6.66 -6.93 -1.43
N LEU A 148 7.56 -7.40 -2.28
CA LEU A 148 8.50 -8.46 -1.90
C LEU A 148 9.49 -8.00 -0.83
N VAL A 149 9.99 -6.77 -0.87
CA VAL A 149 10.83 -6.17 0.18
C VAL A 149 10.07 -6.14 1.51
N LEU A 150 8.77 -5.81 1.47
CA LEU A 150 7.90 -5.79 2.63
C LEU A 150 7.68 -7.19 3.23
N ALA A 151 7.58 -8.21 2.37
CA ALA A 151 7.36 -9.61 2.75
C ALA A 151 8.62 -10.32 3.26
N LYS A 152 9.70 -10.30 2.47
CA LYS A 152 10.93 -11.07 2.76
C LYS A 152 11.86 -10.40 3.77
N ARG A 153 11.69 -9.08 3.99
CA ARG A 153 12.52 -8.27 4.88
C ARG A 153 14.03 -8.52 4.67
N PRO A 154 14.56 -8.37 3.44
CA PRO A 154 15.97 -8.67 3.19
C PRO A 154 16.87 -7.74 4.01
N VAL A 155 17.58 -8.32 4.99
CA VAL A 155 18.53 -7.61 5.86
C VAL A 155 19.98 -7.82 5.43
N THR A 156 20.26 -8.83 4.59
CA THR A 156 21.60 -9.17 4.09
C THR A 156 21.70 -8.93 2.58
N ARG A 157 22.94 -8.73 2.08
CA ARG A 157 23.22 -8.61 0.63
C ARG A 157 22.71 -9.84 -0.14
N ALA A 158 22.89 -11.03 0.40
CA ALA A 158 22.38 -12.27 -0.20
C ALA A 158 20.85 -12.27 -0.33
N GLY A 159 20.12 -11.78 0.69
CA GLY A 159 18.67 -11.64 0.62
C GLY A 159 18.20 -10.68 -0.48
N TRP A 160 18.95 -9.59 -0.70
CA TRP A 160 18.69 -8.65 -1.81
C TRP A 160 19.01 -9.27 -3.18
N ILE A 161 20.06 -10.09 -3.29
CA ILE A 161 20.38 -10.82 -4.52
C ILE A 161 19.29 -11.84 -4.85
N CYS A 162 18.88 -12.68 -3.88
CA CYS A 162 17.79 -13.63 -4.08
C CYS A 162 16.50 -12.92 -4.49
N LEU A 163 16.19 -11.79 -3.85
CA LEU A 163 15.03 -10.98 -4.21
C LEU A 163 15.10 -10.47 -5.66
N GLY A 164 16.27 -9.97 -6.07
CA GLY A 164 16.50 -9.52 -7.44
C GLY A 164 16.35 -10.65 -8.45
N LEU A 165 16.88 -11.84 -8.13
CA LEU A 165 16.74 -13.04 -8.95
C LEU A 165 15.29 -13.50 -9.06
N ASP A 166 14.52 -13.48 -7.96
CA ASP A 166 13.11 -13.83 -7.99
C ASP A 166 12.31 -12.85 -8.85
N ALA A 167 12.56 -11.54 -8.69
CA ALA A 167 11.91 -10.51 -9.49
C ALA A 167 12.28 -10.63 -10.98
N TRP A 168 13.54 -10.93 -11.29
CA TRP A 168 14.02 -11.14 -12.66
C TRP A 168 13.44 -12.41 -13.28
N LEU A 169 13.32 -13.50 -12.52
CA LEU A 169 12.74 -14.75 -12.98
C LEU A 169 11.25 -14.59 -13.28
N ILE A 170 10.51 -13.92 -12.40
CA ILE A 170 9.09 -13.59 -12.62
C ILE A 170 8.95 -12.68 -13.84
N GLY A 171 9.65 -11.53 -13.86
CA GLY A 171 9.55 -10.56 -14.94
C GLY A 171 10.01 -11.12 -16.29
N GLY A 172 11.11 -11.87 -16.32
CA GLY A 172 11.63 -12.51 -17.52
C GLY A 172 10.70 -13.60 -18.05
N SER A 173 10.05 -14.37 -17.17
CA SER A 173 9.04 -15.36 -17.58
C SER A 173 7.82 -14.69 -18.18
N LEU A 174 7.31 -13.62 -17.56
CA LEU A 174 6.20 -12.83 -18.12
C LEU A 174 6.55 -12.19 -19.46
N LEU A 175 7.76 -11.63 -19.59
CA LEU A 175 8.21 -11.01 -20.85
C LEU A 175 8.29 -12.04 -21.97
N THR A 176 8.90 -13.20 -21.71
CA THR A 176 9.02 -14.29 -22.70
C THR A 176 7.66 -14.87 -23.09
N LEU A 177 6.76 -15.05 -22.12
CA LEU A 177 5.36 -15.42 -22.38
C LEU A 177 4.64 -14.37 -23.23
N SER A 178 4.67 -13.10 -22.83
CA SER A 178 4.02 -12.01 -23.56
C SER A 178 4.53 -11.95 -25.00
N TRP A 179 5.85 -11.99 -25.19
CA TRP A 179 6.49 -11.89 -26.49
C TRP A 179 6.18 -13.09 -27.40
N SER A 180 6.23 -14.31 -26.85
CA SER A 180 5.95 -15.52 -27.62
C SER A 180 4.48 -15.60 -28.07
N LEU A 181 3.54 -15.27 -27.17
CA LEU A 181 2.12 -15.20 -27.52
C LEU A 181 1.86 -14.08 -28.53
N ALA A 182 2.51 -12.93 -28.39
CA ALA A 182 2.39 -11.80 -29.32
C ALA A 182 2.86 -12.17 -30.73
N LEU A 183 4.02 -12.82 -30.85
CA LEU A 183 4.51 -13.34 -32.13
C LEU A 183 3.54 -14.36 -32.72
N ALA A 184 3.01 -15.28 -31.90
CA ALA A 184 2.06 -16.30 -32.35
C ALA A 184 0.71 -15.69 -32.78
N GLN A 185 0.31 -14.54 -32.24
CA GLN A 185 -0.90 -13.83 -32.60
C GLN A 185 -0.68 -12.97 -33.84
N ALA A 186 0.45 -12.25 -33.93
CA ALA A 186 0.84 -11.49 -35.11
C ALA A 186 1.06 -12.39 -36.35
N ALA A 187 1.53 -13.63 -36.16
CA ALA A 187 1.68 -14.60 -37.24
C ALA A 187 0.33 -15.20 -37.72
N ARG A 188 -0.73 -15.13 -36.91
CA ARG A 188 -2.07 -15.64 -37.25
C ARG A 188 -3.00 -14.58 -37.83
N PHE A 189 -2.79 -13.31 -37.47
CA PHE A 189 -3.59 -12.19 -37.91
C PHE A 189 -2.74 -11.25 -38.77
N ASP A 190 -2.93 -11.32 -40.09
CA ASP A 190 -2.34 -10.38 -41.03
C ASP A 190 -2.88 -8.96 -40.73
N GLY A 191 -2.09 -8.14 -40.03
CA GLY A 191 -2.37 -6.71 -39.87
C GLY A 191 -2.03 -6.07 -38.52
N SER A 192 -1.83 -6.84 -37.44
CA SER A 192 -1.45 -6.24 -36.13
C SER A 192 0.07 -6.22 -35.94
N SER A 193 0.63 -5.07 -35.55
CA SER A 193 2.06 -5.00 -35.21
C SER A 193 2.39 -5.89 -34.00
N VAL A 194 3.53 -6.60 -34.04
CA VAL A 194 3.99 -7.47 -32.94
C VAL A 194 4.08 -6.69 -31.62
N ALA A 195 4.46 -5.41 -31.69
CA ALA A 195 4.54 -4.52 -30.51
C ALA A 195 3.17 -4.30 -29.86
N HIS A 196 2.13 -4.10 -30.64
CA HIS A 196 0.77 -3.92 -30.12
C HIS A 196 0.26 -5.20 -29.45
N ALA A 197 0.48 -6.36 -30.08
CA ALA A 197 0.13 -7.65 -29.48
C ALA A 197 0.92 -7.92 -28.18
N ALA A 198 2.21 -7.59 -28.16
CA ALA A 198 3.06 -7.75 -26.98
C ALA A 198 2.65 -6.85 -25.82
N LEU A 199 2.24 -5.61 -26.10
CA LEU A 199 1.68 -4.72 -25.09
C LEU A 199 0.34 -5.25 -24.58
N SER A 200 -0.58 -5.63 -25.46
CA SER A 200 -1.89 -6.17 -25.09
C SER A 200 -1.80 -7.40 -24.19
N LEU A 201 -0.76 -8.23 -24.33
CA LEU A 201 -0.50 -9.38 -23.46
C LEU A 201 0.28 -9.03 -22.19
N ALA A 202 1.10 -7.98 -22.22
CA ALA A 202 1.93 -7.59 -21.09
C ALA A 202 1.09 -7.10 -19.90
N TYR A 203 0.07 -6.27 -20.14
CA TYR A 203 -0.84 -5.77 -19.09
C TYR A 203 -1.51 -6.92 -18.29
N PRO A 204 -2.25 -7.86 -18.92
CA PRO A 204 -2.92 -8.93 -18.16
C PRO A 204 -1.95 -9.88 -17.46
N LEU A 205 -0.77 -10.14 -18.04
CA LEU A 205 0.25 -10.95 -17.39
C LEU A 205 0.78 -10.25 -16.12
N LEU A 206 1.05 -8.95 -16.21
CA LEU A 206 1.52 -8.12 -15.12
C LEU A 206 0.49 -8.04 -13.98
N ASP A 207 -0.80 -7.94 -14.34
CA ASP A 207 -1.92 -8.01 -13.40
C ASP A 207 -1.96 -9.34 -12.66
N ILE A 208 -1.90 -10.46 -13.38
CA ILE A 208 -1.90 -11.79 -12.75
C ILE A 208 -0.73 -11.92 -11.76
N ALA A 209 0.46 -11.42 -12.11
CA ALA A 209 1.61 -11.43 -11.23
C ALA A 209 1.38 -10.55 -9.98
N LEU A 210 0.84 -9.34 -10.16
CA LEU A 210 0.50 -8.45 -9.05
C LEU A 210 -0.57 -9.04 -8.13
N VAL A 211 -1.69 -9.55 -8.66
CA VAL A 211 -2.75 -10.23 -7.89
C VAL A 211 -2.16 -11.41 -7.11
N SER A 212 -1.40 -12.26 -7.78
CA SER A 212 -0.78 -13.44 -7.16
C SER A 212 0.14 -13.04 -6.00
N MET A 213 0.91 -11.95 -6.18
CA MET A 213 1.80 -11.42 -5.15
C MET A 213 1.04 -10.87 -3.95
N VAL A 214 0.02 -10.04 -4.20
CA VAL A 214 -0.86 -9.48 -3.16
C VAL A 214 -1.52 -10.60 -2.36
N LEU A 215 -2.06 -11.61 -3.05
CA LEU A 215 -2.72 -12.75 -2.44
C LEU A 215 -1.75 -13.61 -1.62
N ALA A 216 -0.56 -13.88 -2.17
CA ALA A 216 0.51 -14.58 -1.46
C ALA A 216 0.93 -13.82 -0.19
N LEU A 217 1.03 -12.49 -0.24
CA LEU A 217 1.31 -11.66 0.94
C LEU A 217 0.16 -11.67 1.95
N HIS A 218 -1.09 -11.61 1.49
CA HIS A 218 -2.28 -11.64 2.34
C HIS A 218 -2.32 -12.92 3.19
N PHE A 219 -2.00 -14.06 2.58
CA PHE A 219 -2.00 -15.36 3.26
C PHE A 219 -0.76 -15.58 4.15
N ARG A 220 0.39 -14.98 3.83
CA ARG A 220 1.66 -15.14 4.58
C ARG A 220 1.78 -14.29 5.86
N ARG A 221 0.66 -13.92 6.50
CA ARG A 221 0.54 -13.01 7.67
C ARG A 221 1.81 -12.92 8.55
N ALA A 222 2.61 -11.88 8.36
CA ALA A 222 3.78 -11.61 9.21
C ALA A 222 3.36 -10.87 10.51
N PRO A 223 3.81 -11.30 11.70
CA PRO A 223 3.50 -10.61 12.95
C PRO A 223 4.34 -9.33 13.09
N GLY A 224 3.73 -8.17 12.80
CA GLY A 224 4.28 -6.87 13.20
C GLY A 224 4.00 -5.73 12.21
N ASN A 225 3.27 -4.72 12.70
CA ASN A 225 2.77 -3.50 12.04
C ASN A 225 1.67 -3.73 10.97
N ARG A 226 0.50 -4.20 11.44
CA ARG A 226 -0.59 -4.71 10.60
C ARG A 226 -1.31 -3.65 9.77
N THR A 227 -1.56 -2.45 10.28
CA THR A 227 -2.44 -1.49 9.58
C THR A 227 -1.81 -0.89 8.34
N ALA A 228 -0.66 -0.22 8.44
CA ALA A 228 -0.01 0.42 7.27
C ALA A 228 0.30 -0.57 6.13
N VAL A 229 0.77 -1.77 6.48
CA VAL A 229 1.07 -2.83 5.50
C VAL A 229 -0.21 -3.36 4.86
N ASN A 230 -1.25 -3.65 5.64
CA ASN A 230 -2.51 -4.13 5.09
C ASN A 230 -3.21 -3.06 4.23
N THR A 231 -3.11 -1.78 4.60
CA THR A 231 -3.64 -0.67 3.79
C THR A 231 -2.88 -0.54 2.47
N ALA A 232 -1.55 -0.66 2.45
CA ALA A 232 -0.78 -0.65 1.21
C ALA A 232 -1.10 -1.87 0.31
N ILE A 233 -1.24 -3.06 0.90
CA ILE A 233 -1.66 -4.26 0.18
C ILE A 233 -3.07 -4.09 -0.39
N GLY A 234 -4.02 -3.56 0.40
CA GLY A 234 -5.38 -3.31 -0.05
C GLY A 234 -5.47 -2.24 -1.14
N ALA A 235 -4.67 -1.19 -1.04
CA ALA A 235 -4.55 -0.15 -2.05
C ALA A 235 -4.07 -0.73 -3.39
N LEU A 236 -2.98 -1.50 -3.37
CA LEU A 236 -2.44 -2.16 -4.56
C LEU A 236 -3.40 -3.21 -5.11
N ALA A 237 -4.08 -3.98 -4.25
CA ALA A 237 -5.11 -4.94 -4.67
C ALA A 237 -6.24 -4.25 -5.44
N LEU A 238 -6.69 -3.09 -4.95
CA LEU A 238 -7.72 -2.30 -5.63
C LEU A 238 -7.23 -1.79 -6.98
N THR A 239 -6.03 -1.20 -7.05
CA THR A 239 -5.42 -0.73 -8.30
C THR A 239 -5.33 -1.84 -9.34
N VAL A 240 -4.89 -3.04 -8.94
CA VAL A 240 -4.74 -4.19 -9.83
C VAL A 240 -6.09 -4.75 -10.26
N MET A 241 -7.09 -4.76 -9.37
CA MET A 241 -8.45 -5.13 -9.75
C MET A 241 -8.99 -4.20 -10.83
N CYS A 242 -8.76 -2.90 -10.71
CA CYS A 242 -9.16 -1.92 -11.71
C CYS A 242 -8.41 -2.10 -13.03
N ASP A 243 -7.11 -2.41 -13.00
CA ASP A 243 -6.31 -2.68 -14.21
C ASP A 243 -6.78 -3.97 -14.94
N ALA A 244 -7.10 -5.01 -14.17
CA ALA A 244 -7.65 -6.25 -14.73
C ALA A 244 -9.04 -6.03 -15.37
N LEU A 245 -9.87 -5.18 -14.76
CA LEU A 245 -11.16 -4.78 -15.33
C LEU A 245 -10.97 -3.95 -16.61
N PHE A 246 -10.04 -2.99 -16.62
CA PHE A 246 -9.70 -2.20 -17.81
C PHE A 246 -9.22 -3.06 -18.97
N THR A 247 -8.42 -4.08 -18.69
CA THR A 247 -7.87 -5.01 -19.69
C THR A 247 -8.93 -5.98 -20.23
N SER A 248 -10.08 -6.10 -19.57
CA SER A 248 -11.16 -6.97 -20.04
C SER A 248 -11.74 -6.45 -21.37
N PRO A 249 -11.91 -7.27 -22.42
CA PRO A 249 -12.36 -6.80 -23.73
C PRO A 249 -13.72 -6.06 -23.71
N LEU A 250 -14.59 -6.44 -22.78
CA LEU A 250 -15.92 -5.86 -22.61
C LEU A 250 -15.87 -4.42 -22.09
N LEU A 251 -14.96 -4.13 -21.15
CA LEU A 251 -14.81 -2.80 -20.57
C LEU A 251 -13.80 -1.95 -21.37
N HIS A 252 -12.73 -2.55 -21.88
CA HIS A 252 -11.71 -1.85 -22.66
C HIS A 252 -12.30 -1.17 -23.90
N SER A 253 -13.17 -1.85 -24.63
CA SER A 253 -13.78 -1.33 -25.87
C SER A 253 -14.77 -0.18 -25.65
N ASN A 254 -15.26 0.01 -24.41
CA ASN A 254 -16.24 1.05 -24.05
C ASN A 254 -15.69 2.05 -23.03
N TYR A 255 -14.41 1.94 -22.67
CA TYR A 255 -13.79 2.78 -21.67
C TYR A 255 -13.69 4.22 -22.17
N ARG A 256 -14.00 5.17 -21.27
CA ARG A 256 -13.77 6.61 -21.46
C ARG A 256 -13.23 7.19 -20.16
N SER A 257 -12.28 8.11 -20.29
CA SER A 257 -11.71 8.82 -19.13
C SER A 257 -12.81 9.59 -18.39
N GLY A 258 -12.78 9.50 -17.07
CA GLY A 258 -13.75 10.04 -16.12
C GLY A 258 -14.81 9.04 -15.64
N GLN A 259 -14.76 7.77 -16.06
CA GLN A 259 -15.75 6.76 -15.68
C GLN A 259 -15.54 6.19 -14.26
N LEU A 260 -16.47 5.36 -13.81
CA LEU A 260 -16.44 4.78 -12.46
C LEU A 260 -15.19 3.93 -12.19
N LEU A 261 -14.57 3.38 -13.24
CA LEU A 261 -13.32 2.64 -13.13
C LEU A 261 -12.18 3.52 -12.57
N ASP A 262 -12.17 4.79 -12.98
CA ASP A 262 -11.20 5.80 -12.55
C ASP A 262 -11.31 6.11 -11.08
N ALA A 263 -12.53 6.04 -10.53
CA ALA A 263 -12.74 6.17 -9.10
C ALA A 263 -12.02 5.08 -8.30
N GLY A 264 -11.90 3.88 -8.88
CA GLY A 264 -11.14 2.78 -8.29
C GLY A 264 -9.62 3.05 -8.28
N TRP A 265 -9.05 3.49 -9.40
CA TRP A 265 -7.63 3.87 -9.45
C TRP A 265 -7.29 5.07 -8.57
N PHE A 266 -8.19 6.07 -8.54
CA PHE A 266 -8.09 7.24 -7.67
C PHE A 266 -8.12 6.82 -6.19
N ALA A 267 -9.08 5.99 -5.80
CA ALA A 267 -9.17 5.47 -4.43
C ALA A 267 -7.95 4.61 -4.05
N GLY A 268 -7.47 3.75 -4.96
CA GLY A 268 -6.25 2.97 -4.77
C GLY A 268 -5.04 3.86 -4.50
N SER A 269 -4.87 4.92 -5.29
CA SER A 269 -3.78 5.89 -5.12
C SER A 269 -3.87 6.62 -3.80
N LEU A 270 -5.05 7.11 -3.41
CA LEU A 270 -5.22 7.82 -2.14
C LEU A 270 -5.08 6.89 -0.93
N LEU A 271 -5.55 5.64 -1.02
CA LEU A 271 -5.31 4.63 0.02
C LEU A 271 -3.82 4.35 0.18
N LEU A 272 -3.07 4.27 -0.92
CA LEU A 272 -1.61 4.12 -0.88
C LEU A 272 -0.92 5.36 -0.30
N ALA A 273 -1.43 6.57 -0.60
CA ALA A 273 -0.97 7.82 0.01
C ALA A 273 -1.19 7.84 1.53
N TYR A 274 -2.30 7.29 2.01
CA TYR A 274 -2.63 7.20 3.44
C TYR A 274 -1.90 6.06 4.16
N ALA A 275 -1.64 4.94 3.48
CA ALA A 275 -1.02 3.73 4.02
C ALA A 275 0.21 3.97 4.93
N PRO A 276 1.23 4.78 4.55
CA PRO A 276 2.40 5.00 5.41
C PRO A 276 2.06 5.62 6.77
N TRP A 277 0.98 6.40 6.85
CA TRP A 277 0.59 7.14 8.05
C TRP A 277 -0.42 6.40 8.94
N ALA A 278 -1.03 5.32 8.42
CA ALA A 278 -2.01 4.51 9.13
C ALA A 278 -1.45 3.69 10.33
N ALA A 279 -0.12 3.62 10.48
CA ALA A 279 0.50 2.93 11.60
C ALA A 279 0.44 3.77 12.89
N PRO A 280 0.10 3.17 14.05
CA PRO A 280 0.13 3.91 15.30
C PRO A 280 1.52 4.47 15.62
N ARG A 281 1.64 5.81 15.76
CA ARG A 281 2.81 6.46 16.36
C ARG A 281 2.96 5.89 17.78
N ARG A 282 3.83 4.91 17.99
CA ARG A 282 4.09 4.31 19.30
C ARG A 282 4.67 5.38 20.24
N ARG A 283 3.81 6.00 21.07
CA ARG A 283 4.20 6.80 22.23
C ARG A 283 4.62 5.92 23.43
N GLY A 284 4.27 4.63 23.42
CA GLY A 284 4.55 3.69 24.52
C GLY A 284 6.02 3.40 24.81
N ALA A 285 6.96 3.71 23.89
CA ALA A 285 8.39 3.61 24.19
C ALA A 285 8.92 4.78 25.04
N GLN A 286 8.16 5.88 25.11
CA GLN A 286 8.52 7.07 25.87
C GLN A 286 7.92 7.02 27.28
N GLU A 287 6.72 6.45 27.44
CA GLU A 287 6.11 6.17 28.75
C GLU A 287 6.82 5.04 29.50
N ALA A 288 7.26 3.97 28.82
CA ALA A 288 8.06 2.92 29.46
C ALA A 288 9.41 3.46 29.99
N ARG A 289 10.06 4.39 29.26
CA ARG A 289 11.28 5.06 29.73
C ARG A 289 11.03 6.08 30.85
N ALA A 290 9.86 6.72 30.87
CA ALA A 290 9.48 7.65 31.94
C ALA A 290 9.09 6.90 33.23
N ALA A 291 8.42 5.74 33.11
CA ALA A 291 8.10 4.88 34.23
C ALA A 291 9.37 4.27 34.86
N ASP A 292 10.30 3.80 34.03
CA ASP A 292 11.58 3.22 34.47
C ASP A 292 12.55 4.29 35.04
N GLY A 293 12.36 5.55 34.64
CA GLY A 293 13.09 6.70 35.19
C GLY A 293 12.60 7.13 36.58
N HIS A 294 11.34 6.88 36.93
CA HIS A 294 10.79 7.21 38.25
C HIS A 294 11.03 6.13 39.31
N THR A 295 11.10 4.85 38.92
CA THR A 295 11.44 3.75 39.84
C THR A 295 12.92 3.74 40.25
N ARG A 296 13.82 4.30 39.43
CA ARG A 296 15.26 4.27 39.69
C ARG A 296 15.76 5.32 40.70
N VAL A 297 14.95 6.33 41.02
CA VAL A 297 15.36 7.46 41.90
C VAL A 297 15.01 7.22 43.37
N VAL A 298 14.25 6.17 43.71
CA VAL A 298 13.76 5.96 45.10
C VAL A 298 14.66 5.02 45.93
N HIS A 299 15.73 4.45 45.38
CA HIS A 299 16.56 3.46 46.10
C HIS A 299 18.00 3.88 46.48
N GLU A 300 18.39 5.14 46.33
CA GLU A 300 19.61 5.65 46.95
C GLU A 300 19.27 6.61 48.10
N HIS A 301 19.09 6.05 49.29
CA HIS A 301 19.38 6.63 50.62
C HIS A 301 18.58 5.87 51.70
N VAL A 302 19.12 4.75 52.18
CA VAL A 302 19.23 4.37 53.61
C VAL A 302 20.38 3.37 53.73
#